data_AF-A0AA86N0L3-F1
#
_entry.id   AF-A0AA86N0L3-F1
#
_cell.length_a   1.000
_cell.length_b   1.000
_cell.length_c   1.000
_cell.angle_alpha   90.00
_cell.angle_beta   90.00
_cell.angle_gamma   90.00
#
_symmetry.space_group_name_H-M   'P 1'
#
loop_
_entity.id
_entity.type
_entity.pdbx_description
1 polymer ?
#
loop_
_entity_poly.entity_id
_entity_poly.type
_entity_poly.pdbx_seq_one_letter_code
_entity_poly.pdbx_strand_id
1 'polypeptide(L)'
;MQELLIYLKARIEWCQQQGRAATNVQEKQGWWAEEAGLVDALRGRPSPSSSPESFGEHVARYQLGLQEGLAIMRLIEPSANRKAAYEVYDEHRHDNQDKHNKDGSEQGRSAQPSGFMASS
;
A
#
# COMPACT_ATOMS: atom_id res chain seq x y z
N MET A 1 17.76 -12.51 -5.42
CA MET A 1 17.14 -11.22 -5.79
C MET A 1 15.61 -11.27 -5.73
N GLN A 2 14.91 -12.23 -6.35
CA GLN A 2 13.44 -12.34 -6.28
C GLN A 2 12.89 -12.49 -4.84
N GLU A 3 13.51 -13.32 -4.00
CA GLU A 3 13.12 -13.52 -2.60
C GLU A 3 13.03 -12.21 -1.78
N LEU A 4 13.97 -11.30 -2.00
CA LEU A 4 14.04 -10.02 -1.28
C LEU A 4 12.96 -9.04 -1.73
N LEU A 5 12.57 -9.07 -3.01
CA LEU A 5 11.43 -8.31 -3.51
C LEU A 5 10.10 -8.87 -2.99
N ILE A 6 9.99 -10.21 -2.88
CA ILE A 6 8.81 -10.86 -2.26
C ILE A 6 8.70 -10.46 -0.79
N TYR A 7 9.81 -10.49 -0.05
CA TYR A 7 9.83 -10.04 1.33
C TYR A 7 9.37 -8.58 1.47
N LEU A 8 9.91 -7.67 0.64
CA LEU A 8 9.55 -6.26 0.70
C LEU A 8 8.06 -6.04 0.39
N LYS A 9 7.50 -6.76 -0.59
CA LYS A 9 6.06 -6.75 -0.87
C LYS A 9 5.24 -7.20 0.34
N ALA A 10 5.59 -8.35 0.92
CA ALA A 10 4.90 -8.87 2.11
C ALA A 10 4.99 -7.90 3.30
N ARG A 11 6.13 -7.21 3.46
CA ARG A 11 6.32 -6.22 4.53
C ARG A 11 5.44 -4.99 4.36
N ILE A 12 5.26 -4.51 3.12
CA ILE A 12 4.34 -3.41 2.78
C ILE A 12 2.90 -3.83 3.07
N GLU A 13 2.49 -5.02 2.60
CA GLU A 13 1.14 -5.56 2.84
C GLU A 13 0.86 -5.72 4.35
N TRP A 14 1.85 -6.17 5.12
CA TRP A 14 1.74 -6.25 6.57
C TRP A 14 1.48 -4.87 7.21
N CYS A 15 2.23 -3.83 6.84
CA CYS A 15 1.97 -2.47 7.33
C CYS A 15 0.54 -2.02 7.03
N GLN A 16 0.03 -2.32 5.83
CA GLN A 16 -1.35 -1.97 5.44
C GLN A 16 -2.39 -2.71 6.30
N GLN A 17 -2.19 -4.01 6.56
CA GLN A 17 -3.08 -4.80 7.41
C GLN A 17 -3.09 -4.27 8.84
N GLN A 18 -1.91 -4.01 9.41
CA GLN A 18 -1.80 -3.44 10.76
C GLN A 18 -2.42 -2.04 10.84
N GLY A 19 -2.22 -1.19 9.82
CA GLY A 19 -2.87 0.12 9.75
C GLY A 19 -4.40 0.06 9.64
N ARG A 20 -4.96 -0.99 9.05
CA ARG A 20 -6.42 -1.23 9.02
C ARG A 20 -6.96 -1.77 10.35
N ALA A 21 -6.17 -2.58 11.05
CA ALA A 21 -6.52 -3.16 12.35
C ALA A 21 -6.26 -2.22 13.54
N ALA A 22 -5.50 -1.14 13.33
CA ALA A 22 -5.13 -0.18 14.36
C ALA A 22 -6.35 0.42 15.07
N THR A 23 -6.27 0.49 16.40
CA THR A 23 -7.40 0.91 17.25
C THR A 23 -7.48 2.42 17.45
N ASN A 24 -6.38 3.13 17.16
CA ASN A 24 -6.29 4.57 17.31
C ASN A 24 -5.53 5.23 16.16
N VAL A 25 -5.72 6.54 16.02
CA VAL A 25 -5.17 7.34 14.91
C VAL A 25 -3.64 7.36 14.95
N GLN A 26 -3.04 7.42 16.13
CA GLN A 26 -1.58 7.47 16.28
C GLN A 26 -0.92 6.18 15.80
N GLU A 27 -1.46 5.03 16.20
CA GLU A 27 -1.00 3.72 15.75
C GLU A 27 -1.16 3.55 14.23
N LYS A 28 -2.33 3.94 13.69
CA LYS A 28 -2.61 3.91 12.26
C LYS A 28 -1.62 4.75 11.45
N GLN A 29 -1.39 6.00 11.89
CA GLN A 29 -0.43 6.90 11.27
C GLN A 29 1.00 6.35 11.37
N GLY A 30 1.34 5.65 12.45
CA GLY A 30 2.61 4.96 12.58
C GLY A 30 2.82 3.87 11.54
N TRP A 31 1.83 3.00 11.33
CA TRP A 31 1.91 1.94 10.31
C TRP A 31 1.98 2.49 8.88
N TRP A 32 1.21 3.55 8.60
CA TRP A 32 1.27 4.23 7.31
C TRP A 32 2.59 4.97 7.06
N ALA A 33 3.18 5.53 8.11
CA ALA A 33 4.49 6.15 8.01
C ALA A 33 5.57 5.12 7.67
N GLU A 34 5.54 3.95 8.31
CA GLU A 34 6.45 2.85 7.98
C GLU A 34 6.27 2.32 6.55
N GLU A 35 5.03 2.13 6.10
CA GLU A 35 4.72 1.79 4.70
C GLU A 35 5.32 2.81 3.73
N ALA A 36 5.15 4.11 4.00
CA ALA A 36 5.68 5.17 3.15
C ALA A 36 7.21 5.11 3.05
N GLY A 37 7.91 4.81 4.15
CA GLY A 37 9.36 4.63 4.16
C GLY A 37 9.81 3.46 3.26
N LEU A 38 9.13 2.31 3.35
CA LEU A 38 9.42 1.13 2.52
C LEU A 38 9.19 1.43 1.02
N VAL A 39 8.10 2.13 0.68
CA VAL A 39 7.77 2.50 -0.70
C VAL A 39 8.77 3.52 -1.27
N ASP A 40 9.20 4.49 -0.46
CA ASP A 40 10.20 5.48 -0.88
C ASP A 40 11.56 4.83 -1.13
N ALA A 41 11.95 3.86 -0.28
CA ALA A 41 13.15 3.07 -0.49
C ALA A 41 13.11 2.30 -1.82
N LEU A 42 11.98 1.65 -2.12
CA LEU A 42 11.77 0.93 -3.38
C LEU A 42 11.88 1.87 -4.60
N ARG A 43 11.37 3.10 -4.48
CA ARG A 43 11.44 4.13 -5.53
C ARG A 43 12.82 4.77 -5.69
N GLY A 44 13.77 4.43 -4.81
CA GLY A 44 15.10 5.04 -4.78
C GLY A 44 15.06 6.55 -4.53
N ARG A 45 14.02 7.06 -3.85
CA ARG A 45 13.96 8.49 -3.51
C ARG A 45 14.94 8.76 -2.37
N PRO A 46 15.70 9.87 -2.43
CA PRO A 46 16.51 10.29 -1.29
C PRO A 46 15.58 10.58 -0.11
N SER A 47 16.05 10.24 1.10
CA SER A 47 15.38 10.61 2.34
C SER A 47 15.03 12.10 2.29
N PRO A 48 13.81 12.54 2.66
CA PRO A 48 13.62 13.94 3.01
C PRO A 48 14.64 14.25 4.10
N SER A 49 15.42 15.31 3.91
CA SER A 49 16.52 15.70 4.78
C SER A 49 16.09 15.61 6.24
N SER A 50 16.82 14.80 7.01
CA SER A 50 16.65 14.64 8.45
C SER A 50 16.84 15.99 9.15
N SER A 51 15.75 16.72 9.38
CA SER A 51 15.76 17.81 10.35
C SER A 51 15.48 17.20 11.73
N PRO A 52 16.43 17.25 12.69
CA PRO A 52 16.36 16.41 13.88
C PRO A 52 15.37 16.85 14.96
N GLU A 53 14.68 17.97 14.79
CA GLU A 53 14.11 18.70 15.92
C GLU A 53 12.64 18.38 16.26
N SER A 54 12.00 17.40 15.60
CA SER A 54 10.60 17.04 15.93
C SER A 54 10.21 15.59 15.71
N PHE A 55 11.05 14.63 16.12
CA PHE A 55 10.75 13.21 15.92
C PHE A 55 9.57 12.72 16.79
N GLY A 56 8.36 12.91 16.28
CA GLY A 56 7.18 12.16 16.71
C GLY A 56 7.30 10.69 16.31
N GLU A 57 6.52 9.83 16.97
CA GLU A 57 6.52 8.36 16.77
C GLU A 57 6.36 7.94 15.29
N HIS A 58 5.63 8.73 14.49
CA HIS A 58 5.45 8.47 13.06
C HIS A 58 6.72 8.68 12.25
N VAL A 59 7.55 9.65 12.61
CA VAL A 59 8.79 9.92 11.89
C VAL A 59 9.81 8.80 12.16
N ALA A 60 9.86 8.28 13.39
CA ALA A 60 10.68 7.12 13.72
C ALA A 60 10.26 5.88 12.92
N ARG A 61 8.95 5.63 12.80
CA ARG A 61 8.42 4.53 11.98
C ARG A 61 8.67 4.70 10.48
N TYR A 62 8.57 5.92 9.95
CA TYR A 62 8.99 6.20 8.57
C TYR A 62 10.47 5.85 8.34
N GLN A 63 11.35 6.28 9.24
CA GLN A 63 12.77 5.98 9.14
C GLN A 63 13.07 4.48 9.23
N LEU A 64 12.35 3.76 10.09
CA LEU A 64 12.46 2.30 10.20
C LEU A 64 12.17 1.63 8.84
N GLY A 65 11.03 1.94 8.24
CA GLY A 65 10.65 1.41 6.93
C GLY A 65 11.62 1.81 5.82
N LEU A 66 12.10 3.07 5.83
CA LEU A 66 13.07 3.56 4.86
C LEU A 66 14.41 2.83 4.98
N GLN A 67 14.93 2.64 6.20
CA GLN A 67 16.20 1.95 6.43
C GLN A 67 16.11 0.47 6.07
N GLU A 68 15.03 -0.21 6.45
CA GLU A 68 14.78 -1.61 6.08
C GLU A 68 14.72 -1.77 4.56
N GLY A 69 13.91 -0.95 3.89
CA GLY A 69 13.78 -0.98 2.43
C GLY A 69 15.11 -0.67 1.73
N LEU A 70 15.88 0.32 2.21
CA LEU A 70 17.18 0.64 1.62
C LEU A 70 18.20 -0.49 1.82
N ALA A 71 18.20 -1.15 2.97
CA ALA A 71 19.05 -2.31 3.21
C ALA A 71 18.73 -3.44 2.24
N ILE A 72 17.44 -3.74 2.05
CA ILE A 72 16.97 -4.74 1.08
C ILE A 72 17.38 -4.35 -0.35
N MET A 73 17.17 -3.11 -0.75
CA MET A 73 17.54 -2.63 -2.10
C MET A 73 19.05 -2.69 -2.34
N ARG A 74 19.89 -2.43 -1.32
CA ARG A 74 21.35 -2.61 -1.40
C ARG A 74 21.77 -4.07 -1.55
N LEU A 75 21.01 -5.01 -0.98
CA LEU A 75 21.26 -6.45 -1.13
C LEU A 75 20.76 -6.99 -2.48
N ILE A 76 19.79 -6.32 -3.10
CA ILE A 76 19.31 -6.63 -4.45
C ILE A 76 20.24 -6.04 -5.52
N GLU A 77 20.94 -4.92 -5.26
CA GLU A 77 21.85 -4.29 -6.22
C GLU A 77 23.33 -4.19 -5.75
N PRO A 78 24.23 -4.93 -6.43
CA PRO A 78 25.51 -4.39 -6.87
C PRO A 78 25.42 -4.12 -8.38
N SER A 79 25.22 -2.85 -8.73
CA SER A 79 25.16 -2.26 -10.09
C SER A 79 23.81 -2.32 -10.83
N ALA A 80 23.18 -1.15 -10.92
CA ALA A 80 22.26 -0.68 -11.96
C ALA A 80 21.06 -1.59 -12.34
N ASN A 81 19.88 -1.37 -11.74
CA ASN A 81 18.70 -0.80 -12.41
C ASN A 81 17.46 -0.73 -11.49
N ARG A 82 17.47 0.17 -10.48
CA ARG A 82 16.33 0.41 -9.56
C ARG A 82 15.00 0.73 -10.25
N LYS A 83 15.04 1.30 -11.46
CA LYS A 83 13.83 1.60 -12.25
C LYS A 83 13.10 0.34 -12.70
N ALA A 84 13.83 -0.68 -13.17
CA ALA A 84 13.23 -1.92 -13.66
C ALA A 84 12.52 -2.71 -12.54
N ALA A 85 13.04 -2.67 -11.31
CA ALA A 85 12.39 -3.33 -10.17
C ALA A 85 11.03 -2.68 -9.81
N TYR A 86 10.89 -1.37 -10.02
CA TYR A 86 9.64 -0.65 -9.77
C TYR A 86 8.59 -0.95 -10.85
N GLU A 87 8.97 -0.99 -12.13
CA GLU A 87 8.05 -1.33 -13.23
C GLU A 87 7.42 -2.72 -13.03
N VAL A 88 8.21 -3.71 -12.57
CA VAL A 88 7.71 -5.06 -12.22
C VAL A 88 6.75 -5.05 -11.02
N TYR A 89 6.92 -4.15 -10.06
CA TYR A 89 6.00 -3.99 -8.94
C TYR A 89 4.68 -3.33 -9.38
N ASP A 90 4.75 -2.31 -10.24
CA ASP A 90 3.60 -1.49 -10.65
C ASP A 90 2.64 -2.25 -11.58
N GLU A 91 3.15 -3.04 -12.53
CA GLU A 91 2.32 -3.91 -13.39
C GLU A 91 1.44 -4.88 -12.59
N HIS A 92 1.96 -5.42 -11.48
CA HIS A 92 1.22 -6.35 -10.63
C HIS A 92 0.17 -5.68 -9.74
N ARG A 93 0.23 -4.35 -9.54
CA ARG A 93 -0.76 -3.62 -8.77
C ARG A 93 -2.07 -3.44 -9.56
N HIS A 94 -1.98 -3.28 -10.87
CA HIS A 94 -3.14 -3.12 -11.75
C HIS A 94 -3.99 -4.41 -11.87
N ASP A 95 -3.34 -5.57 -11.96
CA ASP A 95 -4.04 -6.86 -12.06
C ASP A 95 -4.85 -7.24 -10.81
N ASN A 96 -4.46 -6.75 -9.64
CA ASN A 96 -5.18 -7.02 -8.38
C ASN A 96 -6.36 -6.07 -8.15
N GLN A 97 -6.40 -4.91 -8.82
CA GLN A 97 -7.52 -3.97 -8.71
C GLN A 97 -8.71 -4.38 -9.58
N ASP A 98 -8.48 -5.03 -10.73
CA ASP A 98 -9.56 -5.46 -11.64
C ASP A 98 -10.28 -6.74 -11.19
N LYS A 99 -9.65 -7.57 -10.35
CA LYS A 99 -10.26 -8.82 -9.86
C LYS A 99 -11.25 -8.63 -8.71
N HIS A 100 -11.25 -7.49 -8.03
CA HIS A 100 -12.17 -7.23 -6.90
C HIS A 100 -13.43 -6.43 -7.29
N ASN A 101 -13.53 -5.96 -8.53
CA ASN A 101 -14.67 -5.17 -9.01
C ASN A 101 -15.70 -5.97 -9.84
N LYS A 102 -15.50 -7.28 -10.06
CA LYS A 102 -16.37 -8.07 -10.95
C LYS A 102 -17.44 -8.94 -10.28
N ASP A 103 -17.40 -9.13 -8.96
CA ASP A 103 -18.40 -9.98 -8.27
C ASP A 103 -19.61 -9.21 -7.71
N GLY A 104 -19.73 -7.91 -8.00
CA GLY A 104 -20.76 -7.04 -7.39
C GLY A 104 -22.00 -6.74 -8.22
N SER A 105 -22.19 -7.34 -9.41
CA SER A 105 -23.27 -6.89 -10.31
C SER A 105 -23.98 -7.99 -11.09
N GLU A 106 -24.63 -8.91 -10.38
CA GLU A 106 -25.76 -9.64 -10.95
C GLU A 106 -27.03 -9.50 -10.09
N GLN A 107 -27.89 -8.60 -10.58
CA GLN A 107 -29.33 -8.81 -10.79
C GLN A 107 -30.25 -8.88 -9.57
N GLY A 108 -30.53 -7.71 -8.99
CA GLY A 108 -31.83 -7.41 -8.41
C GLY A 108 -32.74 -6.72 -9.44
N ARG A 109 -33.46 -7.49 -10.27
CA ARG A 109 -34.60 -6.99 -11.06
C ARG A 109 -35.76 -7.99 -10.98
N SER A 110 -36.77 -7.66 -10.18
CA SER A 110 -38.11 -8.24 -10.33
C SER A 110 -39.17 -7.17 -10.15
N ALA A 111 -39.75 -6.82 -11.31
CA ALA A 111 -41.02 -6.20 -11.62
C ALA A 111 -41.89 -5.57 -10.50
N GLN A 112 -42.13 -4.26 -10.64
CA GLN A 112 -43.43 -3.68 -10.29
C GLN A 112 -44.40 -3.87 -11.48
N PRO A 113 -45.67 -4.19 -11.25
CA PRO A 113 -46.72 -3.87 -12.20
C PRO A 113 -47.54 -2.65 -11.71
N SER A 114 -47.64 -1.68 -12.61
CA SER A 114 -48.50 -0.51 -12.56
C SER A 114 -49.95 -0.84 -12.96
N GLY A 115 -50.92 -0.21 -12.28
CA GLY A 115 -52.31 -0.04 -12.74
C GLY A 115 -53.23 0.35 -11.56
N PHE A 116 -53.61 1.62 -11.39
CA PHE A 116 -54.92 2.22 -11.77
C PHE A 116 -56.13 1.46 -11.14
N MET A 117 -57.11 2.04 -10.45
CA MET A 117 -57.73 3.38 -10.48
C MET A 117 -58.63 3.58 -9.23
N ALA A 118 -59.09 4.81 -9.00
CA ALA A 118 -59.83 5.31 -7.83
C ALA A 118 -61.27 4.77 -7.66
N SER A 119 -61.81 4.85 -6.43
CA SER A 119 -62.83 5.86 -6.05
C SER A 119 -63.63 5.45 -4.79
N SER A 120 -63.81 6.47 -3.92
CA SER A 120 -64.89 6.75 -2.95
C SER A 120 -65.37 5.69 -1.98
#